data_AF-A0A422PCB6-F1
#
_entry.id   AF-A0A422PCB6-F1
#
_cell.length_a   1.000
_cell.length_b   1.000
_cell.length_c   1.000
_cell.angle_alpha   90.00
_cell.angle_beta   90.00
_cell.angle_gamma   90.00
#
_symmetry.space_group_name_H-M   'P 1'
#
loop_
_entity.id
_entity.type
_entity.pdbx_description
1 polymer ?
#
loop_
_entity_poly.entity_id
_entity_poly.type
_entity_poly.pdbx_seq_one_letter_code
_entity_poly.pdbx_strand_id
1 'polypeptide(L)'
;MADAEERFLDAVQQAYDNKALTLYFSYQDDFVAIPAAIKALRETLEVLHVDNSYSLTTLPPAIGDLGRLRWLNASYCRLVSLPLELGRLSHLERLYLSNNLLQSVPMELWQLKSLQELRLENNKLSVLPGGILFLPRLESLTLENNPLLQPEDVAGAAPSTLVSPFRSVDCSNCCVRMRDYEVLITFHSIAALRSVPFMHCLCSAACRQHLEARLAEYDASHSPPEATSSSA
;
A
#
# COMPACT_ATOMS: atom_id res chain seq x y z
N MET A 1 -32.23 -13.41 16.30
CA MET A 1 -30.78 -13.34 16.03
C MET A 1 -30.51 -11.87 15.80
N ALA A 2 -29.70 -11.22 16.64
CA ALA A 2 -29.46 -9.78 16.52
C ALA A 2 -28.81 -9.49 15.16
N ASP A 3 -29.27 -8.43 14.52
CA ASP A 3 -28.74 -7.99 13.22
C ASP A 3 -27.23 -7.72 13.34
N ALA A 4 -26.46 -7.97 12.28
CA ALA A 4 -25.01 -7.77 12.29
C ALA A 4 -24.65 -6.32 12.64
N GLU A 5 -25.48 -5.38 12.19
CA GLU A 5 -25.36 -3.97 12.51
C GLU A 5 -25.51 -3.71 14.02
N GLU A 6 -26.53 -4.28 14.67
CA GLU A 6 -26.76 -4.14 16.12
C GLU A 6 -25.57 -4.67 16.93
N ARG A 7 -25.06 -5.86 16.56
CA ARG A 7 -23.85 -6.44 17.19
C ARG A 7 -22.62 -5.57 17.02
N PHE A 8 -22.49 -4.91 15.86
CA PHE A 8 -21.39 -3.97 15.63
C PHE A 8 -21.54 -2.71 16.48
N LEU A 9 -22.74 -2.15 16.58
CA LEU A 9 -23.03 -0.98 17.41
C LEU A 9 -22.75 -1.26 18.88
N ASP A 10 -23.14 -2.43 19.38
CA ASP A 10 -22.83 -2.88 20.74
C ASP A 10 -21.31 -2.99 20.97
N ALA A 11 -20.57 -3.56 20.01
CA ALA A 11 -19.13 -3.66 20.09
C ALA A 11 -18.44 -2.29 20.09
N VAL A 12 -18.95 -1.34 19.29
CA VAL A 12 -18.48 0.05 19.30
C VAL A 12 -18.77 0.72 20.65
N GLN A 13 -19.98 0.55 21.18
CA GLN A 13 -20.35 1.12 22.49
C GLN A 13 -19.47 0.57 23.60
N GLN A 14 -19.27 -0.76 23.63
CA GLN A 14 -18.39 -1.41 24.59
C GLN A 14 -16.92 -0.94 24.46
N ALA A 15 -16.42 -0.77 23.24
CA ALA A 15 -15.08 -0.25 23.01
C ALA A 15 -14.95 1.21 23.48
N TYR A 16 -15.99 2.02 23.28
CA TYR A 16 -16.04 3.41 23.72
C TYR A 16 -16.01 3.50 25.26
N ASP A 17 -16.89 2.75 25.94
CA ASP A 17 -17.02 2.77 27.39
C ASP A 17 -15.73 2.30 28.08
N ASN A 18 -15.07 1.30 27.50
CA ASN A 18 -13.81 0.77 28.03
C ASN A 18 -12.57 1.54 27.57
N LYS A 19 -12.71 2.57 26.72
CA LYS A 19 -11.60 3.27 26.05
C LYS A 19 -10.63 2.30 25.38
N ALA A 20 -11.17 1.28 24.73
CA ALA A 20 -10.39 0.25 24.06
C ALA A 20 -9.54 0.86 22.94
N LEU A 21 -8.30 0.39 22.84
CA LEU A 21 -7.40 0.72 21.73
C LEU A 21 -7.61 -0.19 20.52
N THR A 22 -8.29 -1.32 20.72
CA THR A 22 -8.50 -2.34 19.68
C THR A 22 -9.96 -2.76 19.62
N LEU A 23 -10.49 -2.85 18.41
CA LEU A 23 -11.81 -3.39 18.11
C LEU A 23 -11.65 -4.60 17.17
N TYR A 24 -12.07 -5.76 17.64
CA TYR A 24 -12.13 -6.99 16.86
C TYR A 24 -13.58 -7.26 16.46
N PHE A 25 -13.84 -7.25 15.16
CA PHE A 25 -15.15 -7.58 14.57
C PHE A 25 -14.95 -8.40 13.29
N SER A 26 -14.15 -9.45 13.39
CA SER A 26 -13.81 -10.35 12.30
C SER A 26 -14.79 -11.53 12.20
N TYR A 27 -14.74 -12.29 11.11
CA TYR A 27 -15.50 -13.53 10.90
C TYR A 27 -17.03 -13.33 10.97
N GLN A 28 -17.53 -12.37 10.19
CA GLN A 28 -18.95 -12.03 10.16
C GLN A 28 -19.58 -12.41 8.82
N ASP A 29 -20.46 -13.40 8.85
CA ASP A 29 -21.09 -13.93 7.62
C ASP A 29 -22.12 -12.95 7.02
N ASP A 30 -22.80 -12.18 7.87
CA ASP A 30 -23.93 -11.30 7.55
C ASP A 30 -23.61 -9.79 7.69
N PHE A 31 -22.35 -9.43 7.95
CA PHE A 31 -21.95 -8.03 8.12
C PHE A 31 -21.72 -7.32 6.78
N VAL A 32 -22.68 -6.48 6.39
CA VAL A 32 -22.71 -5.86 5.05
C VAL A 32 -21.97 -4.52 5.00
N ALA A 33 -22.02 -3.75 6.08
CA ALA A 33 -21.44 -2.40 6.13
C ALA A 33 -21.04 -2.04 7.55
N ILE A 34 -19.96 -1.27 7.68
CA ILE A 34 -19.59 -0.62 8.93
C ILE A 34 -20.41 0.66 9.07
N PRO A 35 -21.26 0.80 10.12
CA PRO A 35 -21.99 2.02 10.40
C PRO A 35 -21.06 3.19 10.71
N ALA A 36 -21.50 4.40 10.37
CA ALA A 36 -20.76 5.64 10.66
C ALA A 36 -20.56 5.89 12.18
N ALA A 37 -21.27 5.16 13.04
CA ALA A 37 -21.10 5.18 14.48
C ALA A 37 -19.66 4.86 14.94
N ILE A 38 -18.86 4.16 14.12
CA ILE A 38 -17.45 3.87 14.41
C ILE A 38 -16.62 5.14 14.72
N LYS A 39 -17.03 6.31 14.19
CA LYS A 39 -16.39 7.60 14.47
C LYS A 39 -16.39 7.99 15.95
N ALA A 40 -17.26 7.37 16.77
CA ALA A 40 -17.25 7.55 18.22
C ALA A 40 -15.90 7.16 18.85
N LEU A 41 -15.16 6.24 18.22
CA LEU A 41 -13.88 5.74 18.70
C LEU A 41 -12.67 6.54 18.20
N ARG A 42 -12.88 7.69 17.55
CA ARG A 42 -11.80 8.50 16.93
C ARG A 42 -10.68 8.92 17.88
N GLU A 43 -11.01 9.07 19.16
CA GLU A 43 -10.06 9.54 20.19
C GLU A 43 -9.26 8.39 20.82
N THR A 44 -9.60 7.13 20.56
CA THR A 44 -8.99 5.97 21.26
C THR A 44 -8.51 4.87 20.34
N LEU A 45 -9.21 4.59 19.24
CA LEU A 45 -8.95 3.38 18.47
C LEU A 45 -7.63 3.46 17.69
N GLU A 46 -6.75 2.50 17.96
CA GLU A 46 -5.47 2.32 17.27
C GLU A 46 -5.46 1.11 16.34
N VAL A 47 -6.28 0.09 16.63
CA VAL A 47 -6.31 -1.16 15.86
C VAL A 47 -7.75 -1.56 15.55
N LEU A 48 -8.05 -1.78 14.27
CA LEU A 48 -9.34 -2.25 13.80
C LEU A 48 -9.20 -3.52 12.96
N HIS A 49 -9.88 -4.58 13.39
CA HIS A 49 -10.00 -5.83 12.65
C HIS A 49 -11.45 -6.05 12.25
N VAL A 50 -11.70 -6.11 10.94
CA VAL A 50 -13.02 -6.42 10.34
C VAL A 50 -12.89 -7.50 9.25
N ASP A 51 -11.77 -8.20 9.25
CA ASP A 51 -11.40 -9.23 8.29
C ASP A 51 -12.33 -10.45 8.33
N ASN A 52 -12.30 -11.27 7.28
CA ASN A 52 -13.14 -12.47 7.16
C ASN A 52 -14.64 -12.15 7.21
N SER A 53 -15.05 -10.98 6.69
CA SER A 53 -16.45 -10.57 6.61
C SER A 53 -16.90 -10.54 5.15
N TYR A 54 -17.32 -11.69 4.61
CA TYR A 54 -17.54 -11.88 3.16
C TYR A 54 -18.75 -11.13 2.59
N SER A 55 -19.58 -10.51 3.44
CA SER A 55 -20.68 -9.63 3.02
C SER A 55 -20.27 -8.15 2.98
N LEU A 56 -19.11 -7.79 3.54
CA LEU A 56 -18.62 -6.41 3.60
C LEU A 56 -18.02 -6.02 2.24
N THR A 57 -18.64 -5.04 1.58
CA THR A 57 -18.29 -4.63 0.21
C THR A 57 -17.62 -3.26 0.11
N THR A 58 -17.66 -2.45 1.16
CA THR A 58 -17.01 -1.14 1.22
C THR A 58 -16.64 -0.76 2.65
N LEU A 59 -15.70 0.17 2.80
CA LEU A 59 -15.44 0.86 4.06
C LEU A 59 -16.12 2.24 4.02
N PRO A 60 -16.74 2.70 5.12
CA PRO A 60 -17.40 3.99 5.16
C PRO A 60 -16.38 5.14 5.17
N PRO A 61 -16.73 6.33 4.65
CA PRO A 61 -15.90 7.54 4.77
C PRO A 61 -15.48 7.87 6.21
N ALA A 62 -16.33 7.52 7.18
CA ALA A 62 -16.08 7.68 8.62
C ALA A 62 -14.82 6.96 9.12
N ILE A 63 -14.28 6.00 8.36
CA ILE A 63 -13.00 5.38 8.69
C ILE A 63 -11.87 6.41 8.77
N GLY A 64 -11.92 7.46 7.93
CA GLY A 64 -10.92 8.53 7.92
C GLY A 64 -10.97 9.46 9.13
N ASP A 65 -12.01 9.35 9.97
CA ASP A 65 -12.12 10.11 11.21
C ASP A 65 -11.31 9.46 12.35
N LEU A 66 -10.86 8.21 12.18
CA LEU A 66 -10.11 7.46 13.20
C LEU A 66 -8.64 7.89 13.25
N GLY A 67 -8.38 9.16 13.62
CA GLY A 67 -7.06 9.78 13.52
C GLY A 67 -5.93 9.09 14.31
N ARG A 68 -6.24 8.21 15.27
CA ARG A 68 -5.26 7.41 16.01
C ARG A 68 -5.00 6.02 15.43
N LEU A 69 -5.71 5.63 14.37
CA LEU A 69 -5.62 4.29 13.81
C LEU A 69 -4.21 4.03 13.24
N ARG A 70 -3.56 2.99 13.75
CA ARG A 70 -2.23 2.51 13.36
C ARG A 70 -2.31 1.23 12.55
N TRP A 71 -3.32 0.40 12.78
CA TRP A 71 -3.52 -0.85 12.06
C TRP A 71 -4.97 -1.04 11.67
N LEU A 72 -5.19 -1.21 10.37
CA LEU A 72 -6.46 -1.64 9.79
C LEU A 72 -6.28 -2.98 9.08
N ASN A 73 -7.04 -3.99 9.49
CA ASN A 73 -7.18 -5.23 8.75
C ASN A 73 -8.63 -5.43 8.27
N ALA A 74 -8.80 -5.40 6.95
CA ALA A 74 -10.06 -5.71 6.27
C ALA A 74 -9.81 -6.73 5.13
N SER A 75 -8.91 -7.69 5.39
CA SER A 75 -8.61 -8.78 4.47
C SER A 75 -9.74 -9.81 4.44
N TYR A 76 -9.83 -10.61 3.37
CA TYR A 76 -10.87 -11.65 3.24
C TYR A 76 -12.30 -11.07 3.36
N CYS A 77 -12.50 -9.91 2.75
CA CYS A 77 -13.81 -9.30 2.59
C CYS A 77 -14.16 -9.32 1.09
N ARG A 78 -15.25 -8.68 0.69
CA ARG A 78 -15.60 -8.48 -0.73
C ARG A 78 -15.49 -7.00 -1.11
N LEU A 79 -14.51 -6.30 -0.55
CA LEU A 79 -14.32 -4.87 -0.81
C LEU A 79 -14.09 -4.64 -2.29
N VAL A 80 -14.93 -3.81 -2.92
CA VAL A 80 -14.82 -3.45 -4.34
C VAL A 80 -14.11 -2.10 -4.53
N SER A 81 -14.14 -1.25 -3.51
CA SER A 81 -13.47 0.04 -3.48
C SER A 81 -13.08 0.42 -2.05
N LEU A 82 -12.27 1.48 -1.93
CA LEU A 82 -11.92 2.10 -0.65
C LEU A 82 -12.33 3.58 -0.68
N PRO A 83 -12.74 4.17 0.44
CA PRO A 83 -13.03 5.59 0.54
C PRO A 83 -11.76 6.42 0.40
N LEU A 84 -11.85 7.59 -0.23
CA LEU A 84 -10.73 8.54 -0.34
C LEU A 84 -10.28 9.06 1.03
N GLU A 85 -11.20 9.09 2.00
CA GLU A 85 -10.95 9.51 3.38
C GLU A 85 -9.94 8.62 4.10
N LEU A 86 -9.66 7.42 3.58
CA LEU A 86 -8.60 6.57 4.09
C LEU A 86 -7.25 7.30 4.13
N GLY A 87 -7.00 8.21 3.16
CA GLY A 87 -5.77 9.03 3.14
C GLY A 87 -5.61 9.98 4.34
N ARG A 88 -6.66 10.25 5.12
CA ARG A 88 -6.60 11.09 6.32
C ARG A 88 -5.92 10.41 7.51
N LEU A 89 -5.73 9.08 7.45
CA LEU A 89 -5.15 8.28 8.53
C LEU A 89 -3.62 8.43 8.59
N SER A 90 -3.13 9.63 8.92
CA SER A 90 -1.70 9.98 8.91
C SER A 90 -0.81 9.12 9.83
N HIS A 91 -1.41 8.46 10.83
CA HIS A 91 -0.75 7.57 11.78
C HIS A 91 -0.85 6.07 11.41
N LEU A 92 -1.49 5.72 10.29
CA LEU A 92 -1.63 4.33 9.88
C LEU A 92 -0.27 3.76 9.47
N GLU A 93 0.11 2.66 10.11
CA GLU A 93 1.38 1.95 9.90
C GLU A 93 1.17 0.64 9.13
N ARG A 94 0.04 -0.04 9.35
CA ARG A 94 -0.29 -1.31 8.69
C ARG A 94 -1.68 -1.26 8.08
N LEU A 95 -1.76 -1.53 6.78
CA LEU A 95 -3.01 -1.62 6.05
C LEU A 95 -3.07 -2.96 5.31
N TYR A 96 -3.95 -3.85 5.79
CA TYR A 96 -4.13 -5.19 5.22
C TYR A 96 -5.49 -5.29 4.52
N LEU A 97 -5.42 -5.51 3.21
CA LEU A 97 -6.56 -5.54 2.29
C LEU A 97 -6.50 -6.74 1.33
N SER A 98 -5.74 -7.77 1.68
CA SER A 98 -5.55 -8.96 0.86
C SER A 98 -6.86 -9.73 0.69
N ASN A 99 -7.03 -10.43 -0.43
CA ASN A 99 -8.22 -11.25 -0.74
C ASN A 99 -9.51 -10.42 -0.73
N ASN A 100 -9.54 -9.38 -1.56
CA ASN A 100 -10.72 -8.54 -1.82
C ASN A 100 -11.00 -8.50 -3.34
N LEU A 101 -11.87 -7.59 -3.78
CA LEU A 101 -12.25 -7.40 -5.19
C LEU A 101 -11.84 -6.00 -5.69
N LEU A 102 -10.82 -5.39 -5.08
CA LEU A 102 -10.40 -4.02 -5.40
C LEU A 102 -9.86 -3.96 -6.82
N GLN A 103 -10.44 -3.08 -7.65
CA GLN A 103 -9.96 -2.81 -9.02
C GLN A 103 -8.94 -1.67 -9.06
N SER A 104 -8.99 -0.78 -8.08
CA SER A 104 -8.05 0.30 -7.85
C SER A 104 -7.98 0.61 -6.36
N VAL A 105 -6.99 1.42 -5.99
CA VAL A 105 -6.90 2.07 -4.66
C VAL A 105 -6.94 3.58 -4.85
N PRO A 106 -7.51 4.35 -3.89
CA PRO A 106 -7.67 5.79 -4.02
C PRO A 106 -6.31 6.48 -4.16
N MET A 107 -6.25 7.57 -4.92
CA MET A 107 -5.00 8.31 -5.08
C MET A 107 -4.50 8.81 -3.72
N GLU A 108 -5.39 9.19 -2.82
CA GLU A 108 -5.14 9.70 -1.47
C GLU A 108 -4.34 8.74 -0.59
N LEU A 109 -4.16 7.47 -0.96
CA LEU A 109 -3.34 6.51 -0.21
C LEU A 109 -1.88 6.99 -0.03
N TRP A 110 -1.37 7.86 -0.91
CA TRP A 110 -0.04 8.49 -0.77
C TRP A 110 0.08 9.44 0.43
N GLN A 111 -1.04 9.83 1.05
CA GLN A 111 -1.08 10.69 2.23
C GLN A 111 -0.77 9.94 3.52
N LEU A 112 -0.75 8.60 3.49
CA LEU A 112 -0.45 7.73 4.65
C LEU A 112 1.06 7.74 5.00
N LYS A 113 1.58 8.88 5.47
CA LYS A 113 3.03 9.09 5.67
C LYS A 113 3.68 8.16 6.69
N SER A 114 2.89 7.51 7.55
CA SER A 114 3.39 6.55 8.54
C SER A 114 3.34 5.09 8.06
N LEU A 115 2.81 4.81 6.87
CA LEU A 115 2.56 3.45 6.40
C LEU A 115 3.86 2.70 6.17
N GLN A 116 3.99 1.55 6.83
CA GLN A 116 5.13 0.64 6.78
C GLN A 116 4.79 -0.63 6.00
N GLU A 117 3.58 -1.15 6.18
CA GLU A 117 3.13 -2.37 5.53
C GLU A 117 1.81 -2.14 4.78
N LEU A 118 1.82 -2.41 3.48
CA LEU A 118 0.64 -2.42 2.63
C LEU A 118 0.47 -3.79 1.97
N ARG A 119 -0.63 -4.46 2.30
CA ARG A 119 -0.98 -5.78 1.75
C ARG A 119 -2.20 -5.71 0.86
N LEU A 120 -2.00 -6.02 -0.42
CA LEU A 120 -3.00 -5.89 -1.48
C LEU A 120 -3.08 -7.15 -2.36
N GLU A 121 -2.49 -8.26 -1.94
CA GLU A 121 -2.47 -9.51 -2.70
C GLU A 121 -3.89 -10.05 -2.93
N ASN A 122 -4.08 -10.82 -4.00
CA ASN A 122 -5.37 -11.43 -4.36
C ASN A 122 -6.50 -10.40 -4.48
N ASN A 123 -6.25 -9.34 -5.26
CA ASN A 123 -7.27 -8.35 -5.64
C ASN A 123 -7.46 -8.36 -7.17
N LYS A 124 -8.06 -7.31 -7.72
CA LYS A 124 -8.30 -7.11 -9.16
C LYS A 124 -7.62 -5.83 -9.67
N LEU A 125 -6.55 -5.40 -9.00
CA LEU A 125 -5.84 -4.16 -9.32
C LEU A 125 -5.19 -4.25 -10.70
N SER A 126 -5.58 -3.36 -11.61
CA SER A 126 -4.93 -3.18 -12.91
C SER A 126 -3.94 -2.01 -12.92
N VAL A 127 -4.07 -1.11 -11.95
CA VAL A 127 -3.20 0.06 -11.80
C VAL A 127 -3.00 0.37 -10.32
N LEU A 128 -1.86 0.96 -9.99
CA LEU A 128 -1.60 1.59 -8.71
C LEU A 128 -1.34 3.08 -8.90
N PRO A 129 -1.83 3.95 -8.00
CA PRO A 129 -1.44 5.34 -8.00
C PRO A 129 0.06 5.42 -7.69
N GLY A 130 0.82 6.10 -8.56
CA GLY A 130 2.28 6.26 -8.42
C GLY A 130 2.69 6.85 -7.06
N GLY A 131 1.79 7.62 -6.42
CA GLY A 131 1.92 8.15 -5.07
C GLY A 131 2.31 7.12 -3.99
N ILE A 132 1.88 5.85 -4.11
CA ILE A 132 2.18 4.79 -3.13
C ILE A 132 3.67 4.48 -3.06
N LEU A 133 4.38 4.62 -4.17
CA LEU A 133 5.82 4.38 -4.23
C LEU A 133 6.64 5.47 -3.51
N PHE A 134 6.01 6.61 -3.17
CA PHE A 134 6.62 7.74 -2.45
C PHE A 134 6.28 7.76 -0.95
N LEU A 135 5.75 6.66 -0.41
CA LEU A 135 5.47 6.58 1.01
C LEU A 135 6.80 6.46 1.77
N PRO A 136 7.17 7.46 2.61
CA PRO A 136 8.54 7.62 3.11
C PRO A 136 8.95 6.56 4.13
N ARG A 137 8.00 5.75 4.61
CA ARG A 137 8.21 4.71 5.62
C ARG A 137 7.78 3.34 5.14
N LEU A 138 7.41 3.18 3.87
CA LEU A 138 6.89 1.91 3.36
C LEU A 138 8.03 0.90 3.23
N GLU A 139 7.98 -0.14 4.06
CA GLU A 139 8.99 -1.20 4.14
C GLU A 139 8.55 -2.45 3.37
N SER A 140 7.24 -2.69 3.29
CA SER A 140 6.67 -3.88 2.65
C SER A 140 5.44 -3.54 1.83
N LEU A 141 5.50 -3.84 0.53
CA LEU A 141 4.38 -3.77 -0.40
C LEU A 141 4.20 -5.12 -1.09
N THR A 142 3.00 -5.68 -0.97
CA THR A 142 2.67 -6.99 -1.54
C THR A 142 1.47 -6.86 -2.47
N LEU A 143 1.66 -7.33 -3.72
CA LEU A 143 0.73 -7.10 -4.82
C LEU A 143 0.43 -8.38 -5.61
N GLU A 144 0.86 -9.54 -5.10
CA GLU A 144 0.70 -10.83 -5.75
C GLU A 144 -0.75 -11.06 -6.19
N ASN A 145 -0.95 -11.74 -7.33
CA ASN A 145 -2.28 -12.10 -7.83
C ASN A 145 -3.20 -10.89 -8.08
N ASN A 146 -2.62 -9.84 -8.67
CA ASN A 146 -3.34 -8.72 -9.28
C ASN A 146 -3.01 -8.63 -10.78
N PRO A 147 -3.95 -8.21 -11.63
CA PRO A 147 -3.72 -7.99 -13.07
C PRO A 147 -2.99 -6.67 -13.39
N LEU A 148 -1.93 -6.31 -12.65
CA LEU A 148 -1.18 -5.04 -12.81
C LEU A 148 -0.34 -4.98 -14.10
N LEU A 149 -0.15 -6.11 -14.76
CA LEU A 149 0.60 -6.25 -16.00
C LEU A 149 -0.36 -6.72 -17.08
N GLN A 150 -0.79 -5.83 -17.96
CA GLN A 150 -1.24 -6.22 -19.29
C GLN A 150 -0.05 -6.09 -20.24
N PRO A 151 0.34 -7.17 -20.94
CA PRO A 151 1.23 -7.02 -22.08
C PRO A 151 0.45 -6.29 -23.16
N GLU A 152 0.77 -5.01 -23.42
CA GLU A 152 0.32 -4.39 -24.65
C GLU A 152 1.12 -4.98 -25.81
N ASP A 153 0.41 -5.62 -26.75
CA ASP A 153 0.90 -6.06 -28.05
C ASP A 153 1.44 -4.87 -28.85
N VAL A 154 2.72 -4.53 -28.65
CA VAL A 154 3.40 -3.56 -29.50
C VAL A 154 3.90 -4.28 -30.74
N ALA A 155 3.07 -4.34 -31.79
CA ALA A 155 3.50 -4.75 -33.12
C ALA A 155 4.64 -3.83 -33.59
N GLY A 156 5.89 -4.29 -33.46
CA GLY A 156 7.11 -3.61 -33.91
C GLY A 156 8.11 -3.18 -32.84
N ALA A 157 7.87 -3.40 -31.55
CA ALA A 157 8.90 -3.21 -30.52
C ALA A 157 9.67 -4.51 -30.25
N ALA A 158 10.99 -4.41 -30.11
CA ALA A 158 11.83 -5.52 -29.65
C ALA A 158 11.36 -6.00 -28.24
N PRO A 159 11.53 -7.29 -27.89
CA PRO A 159 10.71 -8.00 -26.87
C PRO A 159 10.91 -7.60 -25.40
N SER A 160 11.46 -6.42 -25.09
CA SER A 160 11.86 -6.10 -23.72
C SER A 160 11.99 -4.60 -23.47
N THR A 161 10.90 -3.87 -23.58
CA THR A 161 10.82 -2.51 -23.03
C THR A 161 9.44 -2.25 -22.45
N LEU A 162 9.27 -2.58 -21.17
CA LEU A 162 8.19 -2.08 -20.33
C LEU A 162 8.42 -0.57 -20.14
N VAL A 163 7.74 0.27 -20.91
CA VAL A 163 7.77 1.72 -20.70
C VAL A 163 6.59 2.11 -19.81
N SER A 164 6.84 2.40 -18.54
CA SER A 164 5.89 3.10 -17.68
C SER A 164 5.81 4.58 -18.08
N PRO A 165 4.62 5.22 -18.12
CA PRO A 165 4.46 6.59 -18.60
C PRO A 165 4.89 7.68 -17.59
N PHE A 166 5.60 7.34 -16.52
CA PHE A 166 5.82 8.28 -15.41
C PHE A 166 7.13 9.05 -15.58
N ARG A 167 6.98 10.36 -15.88
CA ARG A 167 8.00 11.38 -15.62
C ARG A 167 8.32 11.39 -14.13
N SER A 168 9.47 10.82 -13.79
CA SER A 168 10.24 11.03 -12.57
C SER A 168 9.50 10.83 -11.22
N VAL A 169 9.85 9.75 -10.51
CA VAL A 169 9.42 9.36 -9.16
C VAL A 169 10.66 8.86 -8.37
N ASP A 170 10.86 9.25 -7.10
CA ASP A 170 11.90 8.83 -6.12
C ASP A 170 11.38 7.75 -5.15
N CYS A 171 12.06 6.59 -5.02
CA CYS A 171 11.64 5.32 -4.36
C CYS A 171 12.84 4.42 -3.96
N SER A 172 13.83 4.95 -3.22
CA SER A 172 14.91 4.08 -2.73
C SER A 172 14.33 3.11 -1.68
N ASN A 173 14.40 1.79 -1.94
CA ASN A 173 14.09 0.66 -1.03
C ASN A 173 12.68 0.02 -1.04
N CYS A 174 11.88 0.14 -2.10
CA CYS A 174 10.65 -0.67 -2.20
C CYS A 174 10.93 -2.07 -2.81
N CYS A 175 10.72 -3.14 -2.03
CA CYS A 175 10.64 -4.52 -2.51
C CYS A 175 9.18 -4.84 -2.83
N VAL A 176 8.85 -5.01 -4.11
CA VAL A 176 7.53 -5.45 -4.56
C VAL A 176 7.61 -6.95 -4.89
N ARG A 177 7.04 -7.80 -4.04
CA ARG A 177 6.98 -9.25 -4.32
C ARG A 177 5.82 -9.59 -5.26
N MET A 178 6.12 -10.30 -6.34
CA MET A 178 5.15 -10.98 -7.21
C MET A 178 5.45 -12.49 -7.24
N ARG A 179 4.46 -13.34 -7.58
CA ARG A 179 4.56 -14.81 -7.52
C ARG A 179 5.77 -15.40 -8.25
N ASP A 180 6.18 -14.78 -9.36
CA ASP A 180 7.24 -15.31 -10.24
C ASP A 180 8.51 -14.44 -10.24
N TYR A 181 8.43 -13.19 -9.75
CA TYR A 181 9.53 -12.22 -9.78
C TYR A 181 9.45 -11.22 -8.62
N GLU A 182 10.58 -10.78 -8.11
CA GLU A 182 10.69 -9.66 -7.16
C GLU A 182 10.97 -8.38 -7.96
N VAL A 183 10.13 -7.34 -7.87
CA VAL A 183 10.43 -6.05 -8.49
C VAL A 183 11.16 -5.17 -7.48
N LEU A 184 12.43 -4.89 -7.79
CA LEU A 184 13.25 -3.94 -7.05
C LEU A 184 13.14 -2.58 -7.72
N ILE A 185 12.71 -1.59 -6.95
CA ILE A 185 12.68 -0.20 -7.41
C ILE A 185 13.90 0.51 -6.84
N THR A 186 14.72 1.11 -7.70
CA THR A 186 15.97 1.77 -7.31
C THR A 186 16.10 3.17 -7.88
N PHE A 187 16.98 3.94 -7.23
CA PHE A 187 17.31 5.34 -7.52
C PHE A 187 18.78 5.43 -7.76
N HIS A 188 19.16 5.97 -8.91
CA HIS A 188 20.56 6.09 -9.28
C HIS A 188 21.00 7.54 -9.16
N SER A 189 22.27 7.76 -8.82
CA SER A 189 22.86 9.07 -8.59
C SER A 189 23.24 9.82 -9.88
N ILE A 190 22.68 9.42 -11.03
CA ILE A 190 22.90 10.11 -12.31
C ILE A 190 22.22 11.48 -12.26
N ALA A 191 23.00 12.56 -12.42
CA ALA A 191 22.52 13.93 -12.30
C ALA A 191 21.22 14.26 -13.07
N ALA A 192 20.93 13.56 -14.18
CA ALA A 192 19.74 13.76 -15.00
C ALA A 192 18.53 12.86 -14.63
N LEU A 193 18.72 11.80 -13.85
CA LEU A 193 17.70 10.77 -13.56
C LEU A 193 17.52 10.51 -12.06
N ARG A 194 18.06 11.37 -11.18
CA ARG A 194 17.92 11.26 -9.72
C ARG A 194 16.49 11.13 -9.23
N SER A 195 15.57 11.69 -9.99
CA SER A 195 14.15 11.64 -9.68
C SER A 195 13.41 10.60 -10.49
N VAL A 196 14.02 9.65 -11.21
CA VAL A 196 13.31 8.66 -12.06
C VAL A 196 13.48 7.25 -11.48
N PRO A 197 12.38 6.49 -11.26
CA PRO A 197 12.47 5.15 -10.68
C PRO A 197 12.97 4.19 -11.74
N PHE A 198 13.99 3.41 -11.39
CA PHE A 198 14.32 2.23 -12.17
C PHE A 198 13.59 1.05 -11.55
N MET A 199 12.65 0.46 -12.30
CA MET A 199 12.01 -0.79 -11.93
C MET A 199 12.79 -1.96 -12.52
N HIS A 200 13.25 -2.87 -11.66
CA HIS A 200 13.99 -4.05 -12.06
C HIS A 200 13.22 -5.30 -11.66
N CYS A 201 12.91 -6.16 -12.64
CA CYS A 201 12.34 -7.47 -12.37
C CYS A 201 13.47 -8.45 -12.02
N LEU A 202 13.40 -9.06 -10.84
CA LEU A 202 14.38 -9.99 -10.30
C LEU A 202 13.82 -11.40 -10.27
N CYS A 203 14.58 -12.33 -10.85
CA CYS A 203 14.27 -13.74 -10.94
C CYS A 203 14.64 -14.57 -9.70
N SER A 204 15.55 -14.06 -8.87
CA SER A 204 16.07 -14.76 -7.69
C SER A 204 16.88 -13.83 -6.80
N ALA A 205 17.20 -14.27 -5.58
CA ALA A 205 18.10 -13.56 -4.67
C ALA A 205 19.51 -13.35 -5.27
N ALA A 206 19.97 -14.27 -6.13
CA ALA A 206 21.22 -14.09 -6.86
C ALA A 206 21.12 -12.99 -7.93
N CYS A 207 19.98 -12.92 -8.66
CA CYS A 207 19.69 -11.83 -9.61
C CYS A 207 19.71 -10.46 -8.87
N ARG A 208 19.19 -10.43 -7.63
CA ARG A 208 19.20 -9.25 -6.77
C ARG A 208 20.61 -8.80 -6.39
N GLN A 209 21.41 -9.68 -5.80
CA GLN A 209 22.77 -9.35 -5.37
C GLN A 209 23.64 -8.89 -6.55
N HIS A 210 23.49 -9.54 -7.71
CA HIS A 210 24.21 -9.15 -8.92
C HIS A 210 23.81 -7.75 -9.41
N LEU A 211 22.51 -7.45 -9.42
CA LEU A 211 22.02 -6.13 -9.76
C LEU A 211 22.54 -5.07 -8.76
N GLU A 212 22.39 -5.30 -7.46
CA GLU A 212 22.85 -4.37 -6.41
C GLU A 212 24.35 -4.04 -6.55
N ALA A 213 25.20 -5.04 -6.82
CA ALA A 213 26.62 -4.82 -7.07
C ALA A 213 26.89 -3.96 -8.31
N ARG A 214 26.18 -4.24 -9.42
CA ARG A 214 26.29 -3.50 -10.67
C ARG A 214 25.81 -2.05 -10.54
N LEU A 215 24.75 -1.82 -9.77
CA LEU A 215 24.24 -0.49 -9.48
C LEU A 215 25.23 0.31 -8.63
N ALA A 216 25.83 -0.31 -7.61
CA ALA A 216 26.86 0.33 -6.79
C ALA A 216 28.11 0.74 -7.61
N GLU A 217 28.59 -0.13 -8.50
CA GLU A 217 29.69 0.20 -9.43
C GLU A 217 29.33 1.36 -10.37
N TYR A 218 28.09 1.34 -10.86
CA TYR A 218 27.59 2.36 -11.77
C TYR A 218 27.46 3.73 -11.10
N ASP A 219 26.91 3.78 -9.88
CA ASP A 219 26.81 5.02 -9.10
C ASP A 219 28.20 5.54 -8.69
N ALA A 220 29.14 4.67 -8.32
CA ALA A 220 30.52 5.05 -8.01
C ALA A 220 31.25 5.68 -9.22
N SER A 221 30.97 5.21 -10.44
CA SER A 221 31.58 5.73 -11.66
C SER A 221 30.91 6.98 -12.23
N HIS A 222 29.69 7.31 -11.78
CA HIS A 222 28.90 8.43 -12.28
C HIS A 222 28.50 9.45 -11.19
N SER A 223 29.10 9.33 -9.99
CA SER A 223 28.95 10.32 -8.93
C SER A 223 29.58 11.66 -9.36
N PRO A 224 28.91 12.82 -9.14
CA PRO A 224 29.51 14.11 -9.43
C PRO A 224 30.74 14.33 -8.53
N PRO A 225 31.79 15.04 -9.00
CA PRO A 225 32.95 15.33 -8.18
C PRO A 225 32.51 16.08 -6.92
N GLU A 226 32.98 15.64 -5.77
CA GLU A 226 32.73 16.31 -4.49
C GLU A 226 33.06 17.80 -4.66
N ALA A 227 32.10 18.66 -4.32
CA ALA A 227 32.33 20.08 -4.24
C ALA A 227 33.41 20.30 -3.18
N THR A 228 34.65 20.49 -3.63
CA THR A 228 35.75 20.92 -2.77
C THR A 228 35.29 22.20 -2.08
N SER A 229 35.09 22.09 -0.77
CA SER A 229 34.90 23.20 0.14
C SER A 229 36.15 24.10 0.05
N SER A 230 36.06 25.12 -0.80
CA SER A 230 36.99 26.24 -0.77
C SER A 230 36.65 27.10 0.44
N SER A 231 37.18 26.73 1.60
CA SER A 231 37.42 27.67 2.69
C SER A 231 38.62 28.56 2.30
N ALA A 232 38.35 29.81 1.95
CA ALA A 232 39.27 30.94 2.05
C ALA A 232 38.46 32.25 2.01
#